data_AF-B7KA44-F1
#
_entry.id   AF-B7KA44-F1
#
_cell.length_a   1.000
_cell.length_b   1.000
_cell.length_c   1.000
_cell.angle_alpha   90.00
_cell.angle_beta   90.00
_cell.angle_gamma   90.00
#
_symmetry.space_group_name_H-M   'P 1'
#
loop_
_entity.id
_entity.type
_entity.pdbx_description
1 polymer ?
#
loop_
_entity_poly.entity_id
_entity_poly.type
_entity_poly.pdbx_seq_one_letter_code
_entity_poly.pdbx_strand_id
1 'polypeptide(L)'
;MLYLAEVKRQNRGFIGGFKTELKLLACQHNDQTWSAVPTEDIISWEDCQTQVGEGTLFLLELNNSRQIQGTPELAGDKLVRQLQKISRLMEKNKKEWEEIEQWKESLKIQAQELARRQIELENQQEQIEQMEQEFEYLERQRHEIEDAREKLKQEQENLEATKSQFGLPENLNPDQSSQIEALINRLASDPDSNNSPKDHINLALETVSQQQIELTNSWQQLEQKQASLEQRQQDLEQQRQNLERQQQELASFKAALEDAKIQLKIQETTLNNKQEILGQIHLNLETLEYLRNTLTRLAKGEEDISSENKVNIQDLENMPLGELEEIVNKLQAELDKIVRFVNDQEEELTLQCQTVNELKEKLKTSSEFERLSIEEELKDEQERKNMLDETLVGQRRTLWERQEILLQHLRVFRRRQGILEPEQQGNQINFTPLLNNLEDQRNHTLQERQKLETEIADIQTSIDQLKQIINEQLPQQENKEKELQHQQEIWQQAQLELSGLRSEIQLYESILNPLKNNLSNMSENLQQLMGWFSS
;
A
#
# COMPACT_ATOMS: atom_id res chain seq x y z
N MET A 1 41.81 16.16 -64.84
CA MET A 1 40.48 15.84 -64.26
C MET A 1 39.72 14.98 -65.25
N LEU A 2 38.91 14.02 -64.78
CA LEU A 2 38.14 13.13 -65.64
C LEU A 2 36.80 13.76 -66.02
N TYR A 3 36.43 13.69 -67.29
CA TYR A 3 35.19 14.26 -67.82
C TYR A 3 34.41 13.20 -68.61
N LEU A 4 33.09 13.28 -68.52
CA LEU A 4 32.16 12.59 -69.38
C LEU A 4 31.79 13.53 -70.52
N ALA A 5 31.96 13.11 -71.76
CA ALA A 5 31.59 13.89 -72.93
C ALA A 5 30.78 13.08 -73.94
N GLU A 6 29.96 13.79 -74.71
CA GLU A 6 29.11 13.25 -75.78
C GLU A 6 29.64 13.71 -77.13
N VAL A 7 29.73 12.79 -78.09
CA VAL A 7 30.03 13.13 -79.48
C VAL A 7 28.85 13.88 -80.10
N LYS A 8 29.06 15.13 -80.51
CA LYS A 8 28.05 15.91 -81.25
C LYS A 8 28.18 15.74 -82.75
N ARG A 9 29.38 15.89 -83.29
CA ARG A 9 29.62 15.76 -84.73
C ARG A 9 31.01 15.18 -84.99
N GLN A 10 31.13 14.37 -86.04
CA GLN A 10 32.40 13.86 -86.51
C GLN A 10 32.55 14.20 -88.00
N ASN A 11 33.54 15.04 -88.32
CA ASN A 11 33.82 15.48 -89.67
C ASN A 11 35.11 14.84 -90.18
N ARG A 12 35.17 14.48 -91.47
CA ARG A 12 36.37 13.94 -92.10
C ARG A 12 37.37 15.09 -92.32
N GLY A 13 38.55 14.98 -91.71
CA GLY A 13 39.61 15.99 -91.78
C GLY A 13 40.38 15.97 -93.11
N PHE A 14 40.95 17.12 -93.48
CA PHE A 14 41.65 17.34 -94.77
C PHE A 14 42.92 16.49 -94.97
N ILE A 15 43.47 15.87 -93.92
CA ILE A 15 44.73 15.07 -93.97
C ILE A 15 44.48 13.63 -93.44
N GLY A 16 43.31 13.04 -93.69
CA GLY A 16 43.09 11.60 -93.48
C GLY A 16 42.86 11.15 -92.03
N GLY A 17 42.25 11.97 -91.19
CA GLY A 17 41.74 11.60 -89.85
C GLY A 17 40.31 12.11 -89.63
N PHE A 18 39.67 11.76 -88.51
CA PHE A 18 38.37 12.30 -88.13
C PHE A 18 38.52 13.38 -87.05
N LYS A 19 37.90 14.54 -87.27
CA LYS A 19 37.74 15.57 -86.23
C LYS A 19 36.41 15.37 -85.54
N THR A 20 36.46 15.02 -84.26
CA THR A 20 35.28 14.75 -83.43
C THR A 20 35.06 15.91 -82.46
N GLU A 21 33.87 16.51 -82.51
CA GLU A 21 33.41 17.53 -81.56
C GLU A 21 32.75 16.84 -80.35
N LEU A 22 33.34 17.05 -79.17
CA LEU A 22 32.91 16.45 -77.91
C LEU A 22 32.32 17.53 -77.00
N LYS A 23 31.04 17.39 -76.62
CA LYS A 23 30.41 18.26 -75.62
C LYS A 23 30.64 17.68 -74.23
N LEU A 24 31.26 18.44 -73.33
CA LEU A 24 31.40 18.04 -71.93
C LEU A 24 30.03 18.04 -71.23
N LEU A 25 29.73 16.96 -70.51
CA LEU A 25 28.47 16.77 -69.79
C LEU A 25 28.66 16.83 -68.27
N ALA A 26 29.67 16.12 -67.76
CA ALA A 26 29.92 16.05 -66.32
C ALA A 26 31.42 15.94 -66.05
N CYS A 27 31.87 16.48 -64.91
CA CYS A 27 33.25 16.34 -64.44
C CYS A 27 33.29 15.55 -63.14
N GLN A 28 34.34 14.75 -62.99
CA GLN A 28 34.58 14.01 -61.76
C GLN A 28 35.48 14.83 -60.83
N HIS A 29 35.01 15.02 -59.61
CA HIS A 29 35.77 15.63 -58.52
C HIS A 29 36.72 14.61 -57.87
N ASN A 30 37.64 15.10 -57.04
CA ASN A 30 38.65 14.27 -56.38
C ASN A 30 38.05 13.25 -55.39
N ASP A 31 36.83 13.48 -54.91
CA ASP A 31 36.03 12.60 -54.06
C ASP A 31 35.20 11.57 -54.86
N GLN A 32 35.48 11.42 -56.17
CA GLN A 32 34.77 10.58 -57.12
C GLN A 32 33.32 10.98 -57.43
N THR A 33 32.83 12.10 -56.89
CA THR A 33 31.51 12.64 -57.22
C THR A 33 31.50 13.28 -58.61
N TRP A 34 30.34 13.28 -59.25
CA TRP A 34 30.15 13.84 -60.58
C TRP A 34 29.25 15.07 -60.49
N SER A 35 29.71 16.20 -61.03
CA SER A 35 28.88 17.39 -61.20
C SER A 35 28.66 17.67 -62.68
N ALA A 36 27.47 18.18 -63.01
CA ALA A 36 27.17 18.61 -64.37
C ALA A 36 28.06 19.80 -64.74
N VAL A 37 28.62 19.79 -65.95
CA VAL A 37 29.36 20.95 -66.47
C VAL A 37 28.32 21.97 -66.94
N PRO A 38 28.25 23.17 -66.33
CA PRO A 38 27.17 24.12 -66.58
C PRO A 38 27.28 24.85 -67.92
N THR A 39 28.43 24.78 -68.60
CA THR A 39 28.68 25.41 -69.90
C THR A 39 28.67 24.38 -71.03
N GLU A 40 28.19 24.77 -72.21
CA GLU A 40 28.30 23.96 -73.45
C GLU A 40 29.74 23.97 -73.97
N ASP A 41 30.67 23.49 -73.16
CA ASP A 41 32.08 23.42 -73.49
C ASP A 41 32.27 22.29 -74.51
N ILE A 42 32.52 22.68 -75.77
CA ILE A 42 32.83 21.76 -76.86
C ILE A 42 34.34 21.72 -77.06
N ILE A 43 34.91 20.51 -77.03
CA ILE A 43 36.33 20.24 -77.27
C ILE A 43 36.47 19.48 -78.58
N SER A 44 37.46 19.84 -79.39
CA SER A 44 37.81 19.11 -80.61
C SER A 44 38.83 18.01 -80.31
N TRP A 45 38.55 16.79 -80.75
CA TRP A 45 39.49 15.67 -80.75
C TRP A 45 39.86 15.33 -82.20
N GLU A 46 41.10 15.62 -82.59
CA GLU A 46 41.55 15.57 -84.00
C GLU A 46 42.24 14.24 -84.38
N ASP A 47 42.69 13.46 -83.40
CA ASP A 47 43.40 12.17 -83.57
C ASP A 47 42.46 10.95 -83.50
N CYS A 48 41.18 11.12 -83.87
CA CYS A 48 40.23 10.01 -83.85
C CYS A 48 40.45 9.11 -85.09
N GLN A 49 41.00 7.92 -84.88
CA GLN A 49 41.24 6.92 -85.94
C GLN A 49 39.99 6.11 -86.29
N THR A 50 38.97 6.14 -85.43
CA THR A 50 37.78 5.28 -85.53
C THR A 50 36.55 6.13 -85.87
N GLN A 51 35.66 5.61 -86.73
CA GLN A 51 34.37 6.25 -86.96
C GLN A 51 33.47 6.05 -85.74
N VAL A 52 32.94 7.13 -85.20
CA VAL A 52 32.13 7.15 -83.97
C VAL A 52 30.82 7.88 -84.27
N GLY A 53 29.69 7.28 -83.87
CA GLY A 53 28.37 7.88 -84.07
C GLY A 53 28.11 9.07 -83.14
N GLU A 54 27.29 10.01 -83.60
CA GLU A 54 26.70 11.06 -82.76
C GLU A 54 25.96 10.44 -81.56
N GLY A 55 26.10 11.03 -80.39
CA GLY A 55 25.54 10.54 -79.13
C GLY A 55 26.41 9.53 -78.37
N THR A 56 27.57 9.13 -78.91
CA THR A 56 28.48 8.22 -78.19
C THR A 56 29.12 8.92 -77.00
N LEU A 57 29.15 8.25 -75.83
CA LEU A 57 29.72 8.79 -74.60
C LEU A 57 31.15 8.31 -74.36
N PHE A 58 32.04 9.25 -74.07
CA PHE A 58 33.45 9.01 -73.74
C PHE A 58 33.81 9.57 -72.36
N LEU A 59 34.78 8.89 -71.74
CA LEU A 59 35.53 9.37 -70.60
C LEU A 59 36.88 9.88 -71.09
N LEU A 60 37.21 11.11 -70.76
CA LEU A 60 38.44 11.78 -71.19
C LEU A 60 39.08 12.50 -70.01
N GLU A 61 40.41 12.45 -69.94
CA GLU A 61 41.17 13.26 -69.01
C GLU A 61 41.56 14.56 -69.69
N LEU A 62 41.27 15.69 -69.05
CA LEU A 62 41.71 17.00 -69.52
C LEU A 62 42.82 17.53 -68.62
N ASN A 63 43.82 18.15 -69.24
CA ASN A 63 44.87 18.91 -68.56
C ASN A 63 44.40 20.33 -68.19
N ASN A 64 45.23 21.08 -67.47
CA ASN A 64 44.89 22.46 -67.03
C ASN A 64 44.63 23.44 -68.19
N SER A 65 45.10 23.13 -69.40
CA SER A 65 44.84 23.89 -70.64
C SER A 65 43.65 23.38 -71.45
N ARG A 66 42.79 22.51 -70.88
CA ARG A 66 41.61 21.91 -71.52
C ARG A 66 41.90 21.11 -72.80
N GLN A 67 43.11 20.56 -72.90
CA GLN A 67 43.49 19.62 -73.95
C GLN A 67 43.33 18.19 -73.44
N ILE A 68 42.95 17.28 -74.33
CA ILE A 68 42.80 15.86 -74.04
C ILE A 68 44.17 15.27 -73.72
N GLN A 69 44.27 14.67 -72.54
CA GLN A 69 45.44 13.96 -72.06
C GLN A 69 45.15 12.46 -72.12
N GLY A 70 45.94 11.72 -72.88
CA GLY A 70 45.73 10.27 -73.10
C GLY A 70 44.66 9.94 -74.15
N THR A 71 44.28 8.67 -74.23
CA THR A 71 43.28 8.16 -75.18
C THR A 71 41.89 8.12 -74.56
N PRO A 72 40.85 8.75 -75.16
CA PRO A 72 39.47 8.67 -74.67
C PRO A 72 38.95 7.23 -74.60
N GLU A 73 38.28 6.88 -73.50
CA GLU A 73 37.67 5.56 -73.27
C GLU A 73 36.15 5.60 -73.43
N LEU A 74 35.53 4.51 -73.90
CA LEU A 74 34.06 4.41 -73.95
C LEU A 74 33.46 4.41 -72.55
N ALA A 75 32.46 5.27 -72.31
CA ALA A 75 31.89 5.47 -70.98
C ALA A 75 30.86 4.40 -70.55
N GLY A 76 30.34 3.60 -71.49
CA GLY A 76 29.19 2.71 -71.29
C GLY A 76 29.32 1.77 -70.09
N ASP A 77 30.37 0.95 -70.04
CA ASP A 77 30.57 -0.04 -68.97
C ASP A 77 30.76 0.61 -67.60
N LYS A 78 31.47 1.74 -67.54
CA LYS A 78 31.70 2.48 -66.30
C LYS A 78 30.40 3.13 -65.80
N LEU A 79 29.58 3.69 -66.67
CA LEU A 79 28.27 4.27 -66.32
C LEU A 79 27.29 3.21 -65.81
N VAL A 80 27.20 2.05 -66.47
CA VAL A 80 26.34 0.95 -66.01
C VAL A 80 26.74 0.48 -64.61
N ARG A 81 28.05 0.35 -64.33
CA ARG A 81 28.54 0.00 -62.98
C ARG A 81 28.17 1.04 -61.93
N GLN A 82 28.23 2.34 -62.26
CA GLN A 82 27.86 3.39 -61.31
C GLN A 82 26.35 3.44 -61.05
N LEU A 83 25.52 3.26 -62.09
CA LEU A 83 24.07 3.16 -61.93
C LEU A 83 23.66 1.95 -61.06
N GLN A 84 24.32 0.81 -61.23
CA GLN A 84 24.10 -0.36 -60.38
C GLN A 84 24.48 -0.08 -58.91
N LYS A 85 25.56 0.65 -58.64
CA LYS A 85 25.94 1.06 -57.28
C LYS A 85 24.90 2.01 -56.67
N ILE A 86 24.46 3.02 -57.42
CA ILE A 86 23.43 3.97 -56.96
C ILE A 86 22.12 3.25 -56.65
N SER A 87 21.70 2.30 -57.49
CA SER A 87 20.49 1.50 -57.26
C SER A 87 20.56 0.73 -55.94
N ARG A 88 21.70 0.10 -55.64
CA ARG A 88 21.90 -0.64 -54.37
C ARG A 88 21.93 0.28 -53.16
N LEU A 89 22.55 1.45 -53.28
CA LEU A 89 22.55 2.46 -52.23
C LEU A 89 21.13 2.98 -51.94
N MET A 90 20.32 3.20 -52.98
CA MET A 90 18.92 3.61 -52.79
C MET A 90 18.09 2.53 -52.08
N GLU A 91 18.27 1.25 -52.42
CA GLU A 91 17.60 0.14 -51.71
C GLU A 91 18.04 0.05 -50.25
N LYS A 92 19.33 0.22 -49.96
CA LYS A 92 19.86 0.24 -48.59
C LYS A 92 19.29 1.41 -47.79
N ASN A 93 19.32 2.62 -48.35
CA ASN A 93 18.74 3.80 -47.70
C ASN A 93 17.25 3.61 -47.42
N LYS A 94 16.50 2.97 -48.32
CA LYS A 94 15.07 2.69 -48.10
C LYS A 94 14.84 1.81 -46.86
N LYS A 95 15.68 0.78 -46.64
CA LYS A 95 15.59 -0.06 -45.44
C LYS A 95 15.90 0.73 -44.16
N GLU A 96 16.91 1.60 -44.20
CA GLU A 96 17.24 2.47 -43.08
C GLU A 96 16.09 3.45 -42.77
N TRP A 97 15.38 3.93 -43.78
CA TRP A 97 14.15 4.73 -43.58
C TRP A 97 13.02 3.92 -42.93
N GLU A 98 12.84 2.66 -43.32
CA GLU A 98 11.86 1.76 -42.72
C GLU A 98 12.19 1.48 -41.23
N GLU A 99 13.47 1.31 -40.88
CA GLU A 99 13.95 1.16 -39.49
C GLU A 99 13.71 2.43 -38.66
N ILE A 100 13.99 3.62 -39.22
CA ILE A 100 13.71 4.90 -38.55
C ILE A 100 12.22 5.06 -38.27
N GLU A 101 11.37 4.63 -39.20
CA GLU A 101 9.93 4.74 -39.01
C GLU A 101 9.43 3.76 -37.94
N GLN A 102 10.01 2.56 -37.87
CA GLN A 102 9.77 1.62 -36.76
C GLN A 102 10.22 2.19 -35.40
N TRP A 103 11.36 2.89 -35.35
CA TRP A 103 11.81 3.58 -34.13
C TRP A 103 10.90 4.74 -33.73
N LYS A 104 10.31 5.46 -34.69
CA LYS A 104 9.29 6.48 -34.36
C LYS A 104 8.03 5.84 -33.79
N GLU A 105 7.61 4.70 -34.33
CA GLU A 105 6.46 3.95 -33.83
C GLU A 105 6.71 3.49 -32.38
N SER A 106 7.90 2.97 -32.07
CA SER A 106 8.26 2.57 -30.70
C SER A 106 8.35 3.76 -29.75
N LEU A 107 8.93 4.90 -30.17
CA LEU A 107 8.96 6.13 -29.38
C LEU A 107 7.55 6.67 -29.11
N LYS A 108 6.64 6.55 -30.07
CA LYS A 108 5.24 6.94 -29.90
C LYS A 108 4.55 6.06 -28.86
N ILE A 109 4.79 4.76 -28.87
CA ILE A 109 4.29 3.83 -27.85
C ILE A 109 4.86 4.20 -26.47
N GLN A 110 6.15 4.48 -26.38
CA GLN A 110 6.79 4.91 -25.12
C GLN A 110 6.22 6.24 -24.60
N ALA A 111 5.95 7.20 -25.48
CA ALA A 111 5.33 8.48 -25.10
C ALA A 111 3.89 8.30 -24.63
N GLN A 112 3.14 7.38 -25.23
CA GLN A 112 1.79 7.02 -24.78
C GLN A 112 1.81 6.34 -23.41
N GLU A 113 2.77 5.46 -23.16
CA GLU A 113 2.93 4.80 -21.86
C GLU A 113 3.36 5.79 -20.77
N LEU A 114 4.23 6.74 -21.08
CA LEU A 114 4.57 7.85 -20.18
C LEU A 114 3.35 8.71 -19.83
N ALA A 115 2.54 9.08 -20.83
CA ALA A 115 1.31 9.83 -20.60
C ALA A 115 0.31 9.06 -19.73
N ARG A 116 0.21 7.73 -19.93
CA ARG A 116 -0.61 6.85 -19.10
C ARG A 116 -0.13 6.82 -17.66
N ARG A 117 1.18 6.66 -17.43
CA ARG A 117 1.77 6.68 -16.08
C ARG A 117 1.57 8.03 -15.40
N GLN A 118 1.63 9.13 -16.15
CA GLN A 118 1.38 10.45 -15.59
C GLN A 118 -0.06 10.63 -15.10
N ILE A 119 -1.05 10.13 -15.85
CA ILE A 119 -2.45 10.11 -15.41
C ILE A 119 -2.62 9.21 -14.19
N GLU A 120 -1.92 8.08 -14.12
CA GLU A 120 -1.96 7.18 -12.95
C GLU A 120 -1.40 7.87 -11.69
N LEU A 121 -0.29 8.62 -11.82
CA LEU A 121 0.28 9.42 -10.74
C LEU A 121 -0.66 10.54 -10.28
N GLU A 122 -1.33 11.24 -11.21
CA GLU A 122 -2.33 12.27 -10.87
C GLU A 122 -3.50 11.67 -10.08
N ASN A 123 -4.03 10.52 -10.51
CA ASN A 123 -5.11 9.83 -9.78
C ASN A 123 -4.67 9.36 -8.39
N GLN A 124 -3.42 8.90 -8.24
CA GLN A 124 -2.86 8.49 -6.95
C GLN A 124 -2.66 9.69 -6.03
N GLN A 125 -2.26 10.84 -6.57
CA GLN A 125 -2.16 12.08 -5.82
C GLN A 125 -3.54 12.55 -5.30
N GLU A 126 -4.59 12.44 -6.12
CA GLU A 126 -5.97 12.70 -5.66
C GLU A 126 -6.40 11.75 -4.54
N GLN A 127 -6.00 10.47 -4.57
CA GLN A 127 -6.29 9.52 -3.49
C GLN A 127 -5.58 9.88 -2.19
N ILE A 128 -4.35 10.39 -2.25
CA ILE A 128 -3.62 10.89 -1.08
C ILE A 128 -4.38 12.07 -0.47
N GLU A 129 -4.80 13.04 -1.27
CA GLU A 129 -5.58 14.19 -0.78
C GLU A 129 -6.92 13.76 -0.16
N GLN A 130 -7.60 12.76 -0.71
CA GLN A 130 -8.83 12.20 -0.13
C GLN A 130 -8.56 11.54 1.23
N MET A 131 -7.49 10.77 1.34
CA MET A 131 -7.13 10.11 2.59
C MET A 131 -6.73 11.11 3.68
N GLU A 132 -6.01 12.18 3.33
CA GLU A 132 -5.69 13.27 4.26
C GLU A 132 -6.97 13.92 4.82
N GLN A 133 -7.99 14.12 3.98
CA GLN A 133 -9.30 14.61 4.41
C GLN A 133 -10.04 13.61 5.33
N GLU A 134 -9.97 12.31 5.03
CA GLU A 134 -10.54 11.27 5.90
C GLU A 134 -9.86 11.24 7.28
N PHE A 135 -8.54 11.42 7.32
CA PHE A 135 -7.79 11.52 8.57
C PHE A 135 -8.24 12.71 9.41
N GLU A 136 -8.34 13.90 8.81
CA GLU A 136 -8.85 15.09 9.50
C GLU A 136 -10.29 14.89 10.01
N TYR A 137 -11.13 14.19 9.25
CA TYR A 137 -12.50 13.88 9.67
C TYR A 137 -12.53 12.95 10.89
N LEU A 138 -11.70 11.89 10.90
CA LEU A 138 -11.62 10.95 12.01
C LEU A 138 -11.07 11.61 13.28
N GLU A 139 -10.12 12.53 13.17
CA GLU A 139 -9.64 13.31 14.31
C GLU A 139 -10.74 14.15 14.96
N ARG A 140 -11.60 14.76 14.15
CA ARG A 140 -12.76 15.52 14.65
C ARG A 140 -13.75 14.61 15.38
N GLN A 141 -14.06 13.44 14.82
CA GLN A 141 -14.95 12.48 15.49
C GLN A 141 -14.40 12.00 16.84
N ARG A 142 -13.08 11.79 16.95
CA ARG A 142 -12.44 11.41 18.21
C ARG A 142 -12.66 12.47 19.30
N HIS A 143 -12.48 13.75 18.95
CA HIS A 143 -12.70 14.85 19.88
C HIS A 143 -14.17 14.97 20.32
N GLU A 144 -15.14 14.78 19.43
CA GLU A 144 -16.56 14.81 19.79
C GLU A 144 -16.94 13.71 20.79
N ILE A 145 -16.32 12.52 20.68
CA ILE A 145 -16.53 11.40 21.61
C ILE A 145 -15.91 11.69 22.98
N GLU A 146 -14.72 12.30 23.03
CA GLU A 146 -14.09 12.75 24.28
C GLU A 146 -14.99 13.75 25.03
N ASP A 147 -15.51 14.76 24.33
CA ASP A 147 -16.43 15.75 24.90
C ASP A 147 -17.74 15.13 25.40
N ALA A 148 -18.28 14.12 24.70
CA ALA A 148 -19.50 13.44 25.10
C ALA A 148 -19.31 12.60 26.37
N ARG A 149 -18.15 11.94 26.52
CA ARG A 149 -17.79 11.16 27.72
C ARG A 149 -17.69 12.05 28.96
N GLU A 150 -17.14 13.26 28.81
CA GLU A 150 -17.00 14.20 29.92
C GLU A 150 -18.36 14.71 30.43
N LYS A 151 -19.31 14.98 29.53
CA LYS A 151 -20.69 15.39 29.88
C LYS A 151 -21.48 14.30 30.61
N LEU A 152 -21.37 13.05 30.17
CA LEU A 152 -22.08 11.92 30.77
C LEU A 152 -21.63 11.69 32.23
N LYS A 153 -20.34 11.87 32.49
CA LYS A 153 -19.78 11.80 33.85
C LYS A 153 -20.40 12.84 34.79
N GLN A 154 -20.59 14.08 34.32
CA GLN A 154 -21.18 15.16 35.11
C GLN A 154 -22.68 14.92 35.42
N GLU A 155 -23.44 14.33 34.50
CA GLU A 155 -24.85 14.01 34.74
C GLU A 155 -25.06 12.89 35.78
N GLN A 156 -24.16 11.90 35.83
CA GLN A 156 -24.20 10.83 36.83
C GLN A 156 -24.00 11.37 38.25
N GLU A 157 -23.04 12.27 38.44
CA GLU A 157 -22.77 12.92 39.73
C GLU A 157 -23.99 13.72 40.24
N ASN A 158 -24.76 14.34 39.34
CA ASN A 158 -25.96 15.11 39.68
C ASN A 158 -27.17 14.23 40.08
N LEU A 159 -27.30 13.02 39.51
CA LEU A 159 -28.38 12.09 39.83
C LEU A 159 -28.21 11.44 41.21
N GLU A 160 -26.97 11.17 41.62
CA GLU A 160 -26.66 10.64 42.95
C GLU A 160 -26.97 11.64 44.07
N ALA A 161 -26.70 12.93 43.83
CA ALA A 161 -27.07 14.01 44.75
C ALA A 161 -28.59 14.13 44.97
N THR A 162 -29.38 13.81 43.94
CA THR A 162 -30.85 13.96 43.96
C THR A 162 -31.55 12.79 44.67
N LYS A 163 -31.02 11.56 44.58
CA LYS A 163 -31.59 10.37 45.24
C LYS A 163 -31.48 10.39 46.77
N SER A 164 -30.54 11.17 47.30
CA SER A 164 -30.30 11.28 48.75
C SER A 164 -31.35 12.14 49.49
N GLN A 165 -32.30 12.77 48.79
CA GLN A 165 -33.23 13.75 49.38
C GLN A 165 -34.61 13.21 49.82
N PHE A 166 -35.01 11.97 49.48
CA PHE A 166 -36.36 11.48 49.78
C PHE A 166 -36.38 10.09 50.43
N GLY A 167 -36.80 10.01 51.70
CA GLY A 167 -37.21 8.77 52.37
C GLY A 167 -38.06 9.05 53.61
N LEU A 168 -39.12 8.25 53.87
CA LEU A 168 -39.84 7.96 55.14
C LEU A 168 -41.21 7.23 54.89
N PRO A 169 -41.89 6.60 55.90
CA PRO A 169 -42.33 5.19 55.90
C PRO A 169 -43.82 4.89 56.32
N GLU A 170 -44.07 3.61 56.68
CA GLU A 170 -45.25 2.77 57.07
C GLU A 170 -46.32 3.27 58.09
N ASN A 171 -47.48 2.56 58.17
CA ASN A 171 -48.33 2.49 59.37
C ASN A 171 -49.28 1.24 59.46
N LEU A 172 -49.71 0.87 60.69
CA LEU A 172 -50.33 -0.41 61.15
C LEU A 172 -51.77 -0.33 61.74
N ASN A 173 -52.48 -1.50 61.73
CA ASN A 173 -53.50 -2.12 62.64
C ASN A 173 -54.88 -1.45 62.93
N PRO A 174 -56.02 -2.18 63.19
CA PRO A 174 -56.28 -2.99 64.43
C PRO A 174 -57.40 -4.11 64.42
N ASP A 175 -57.35 -5.20 65.22
CA ASP A 175 -58.59 -6.00 65.56
C ASP A 175 -58.55 -7.06 66.72
N GLN A 176 -57.68 -6.93 67.72
CA GLN A 176 -57.50 -7.99 68.75
C GLN A 176 -58.24 -7.78 70.09
N SER A 177 -59.23 -6.88 70.15
CA SER A 177 -60.02 -6.67 71.39
C SER A 177 -61.12 -7.71 71.62
N SER A 178 -61.50 -8.51 70.61
CA SER A 178 -62.65 -9.43 70.68
C SER A 178 -62.36 -10.82 71.25
N GLN A 179 -61.09 -11.23 71.33
CA GLN A 179 -60.71 -12.56 71.83
C GLN A 179 -60.60 -12.64 73.36
N ILE A 180 -60.48 -11.51 74.04
CA ILE A 180 -60.36 -11.44 75.51
C ILE A 180 -61.73 -11.71 76.18
N GLU A 181 -62.84 -11.32 75.56
CA GLU A 181 -64.18 -11.53 76.13
C GLU A 181 -64.61 -13.02 76.14
N ALA A 182 -64.03 -13.85 75.27
CA ALA A 182 -64.41 -15.25 75.15
C ALA A 182 -63.79 -16.15 76.24
N LEU A 183 -62.61 -15.80 76.77
CA LEU A 183 -61.90 -16.62 77.75
C LEU A 183 -62.43 -16.42 79.19
N ILE A 184 -62.94 -15.23 79.50
CA ILE A 184 -63.53 -14.90 80.80
C ILE A 184 -64.78 -15.78 81.07
N ASN A 185 -65.56 -16.07 80.03
CA ASN A 185 -66.77 -16.89 80.17
C ASN A 185 -66.50 -18.37 80.43
N ARG A 186 -65.28 -18.87 80.17
CA ARG A 186 -64.94 -20.30 80.33
C ARG A 186 -64.43 -20.65 81.74
N LEU A 187 -63.86 -19.68 82.45
CA LEU A 187 -63.39 -19.84 83.83
C LEU A 187 -64.52 -19.81 84.87
N ALA A 188 -65.70 -19.29 84.50
CA ALA A 188 -66.84 -19.15 85.40
C ALA A 188 -67.70 -20.42 85.55
N SER A 189 -67.37 -21.53 84.87
CA SER A 189 -68.23 -22.72 84.81
C SER A 189 -67.45 -24.03 85.02
N ASP A 190 -66.90 -24.27 86.22
CA ASP A 190 -66.72 -25.65 86.73
C ASP A 190 -66.58 -25.66 88.28
N PRO A 191 -67.39 -26.41 89.07
CA PRO A 191 -67.39 -26.32 90.53
C PRO A 191 -66.63 -27.42 91.29
N ASP A 192 -66.00 -28.43 90.66
CA ASP A 192 -65.39 -29.56 91.39
C ASP A 192 -63.91 -29.80 91.04
N SER A 193 -63.01 -29.14 91.77
CA SER A 193 -61.57 -29.45 91.82
C SER A 193 -61.04 -29.11 93.21
N ASN A 194 -60.57 -30.12 93.95
CA ASN A 194 -60.13 -30.06 95.36
C ASN A 194 -58.74 -29.45 95.56
N ASN A 195 -58.39 -28.44 94.77
CA ASN A 195 -57.19 -27.63 94.94
C ASN A 195 -57.64 -26.22 95.30
N SER A 196 -57.00 -25.61 96.29
CA SER A 196 -57.29 -24.21 96.61
C SER A 196 -57.12 -23.36 95.34
N PRO A 197 -58.00 -22.41 95.05
CA PRO A 197 -57.81 -21.45 93.95
C PRO A 197 -56.40 -20.84 93.95
N LYS A 198 -55.78 -20.70 95.13
CA LYS A 198 -54.39 -20.28 95.31
C LYS A 198 -53.37 -21.22 94.67
N ASP A 199 -53.52 -22.53 94.82
CA ASP A 199 -52.58 -23.52 94.30
C ASP A 199 -52.65 -23.60 92.77
N HIS A 200 -53.86 -23.43 92.21
CA HIS A 200 -54.07 -23.32 90.77
C HIS A 200 -53.47 -22.02 90.18
N ILE A 201 -53.59 -20.89 90.88
CA ILE A 201 -52.97 -19.62 90.47
C ILE A 201 -51.44 -19.71 90.57
N ASN A 202 -50.90 -20.37 91.60
CA ASN A 202 -49.46 -20.58 91.74
C ASN A 202 -48.87 -21.49 90.63
N LEU A 203 -49.54 -22.59 90.30
CA LEU A 203 -49.17 -23.45 89.17
C LEU A 203 -49.25 -22.69 87.82
N ALA A 204 -50.26 -21.83 87.64
CA ALA A 204 -50.39 -20.99 86.46
C ALA A 204 -49.28 -19.93 86.36
N LEU A 205 -48.89 -19.33 87.48
CA LEU A 205 -47.76 -18.38 87.55
C LEU A 205 -46.41 -19.08 87.30
N GLU A 206 -46.22 -20.30 87.81
CA GLU A 206 -45.01 -21.08 87.56
C GLU A 206 -44.90 -21.46 86.08
N THR A 207 -45.99 -21.92 85.45
CA THR A 207 -46.02 -22.19 84.00
C THR A 207 -45.83 -20.93 83.15
N VAL A 208 -46.42 -19.79 83.53
CA VAL A 208 -46.15 -18.49 82.87
C VAL A 208 -44.68 -18.09 83.03
N SER A 209 -44.07 -18.32 84.19
CA SER A 209 -42.64 -18.01 84.42
C SER A 209 -41.71 -18.91 83.59
N GLN A 210 -42.04 -20.19 83.42
CA GLN A 210 -41.30 -21.11 82.54
C GLN A 210 -41.41 -20.67 81.07
N GLN A 211 -42.63 -20.30 80.63
CA GLN A 211 -42.85 -19.78 79.28
C GLN A 211 -42.15 -18.43 79.05
N GLN A 212 -42.03 -17.58 80.07
CA GLN A 212 -41.23 -16.34 80.00
C GLN A 212 -39.73 -16.63 79.80
N ILE A 213 -39.17 -17.68 80.42
CA ILE A 213 -37.78 -18.08 80.22
C ILE A 213 -37.55 -18.59 78.78
N GLU A 214 -38.43 -19.45 78.26
CA GLU A 214 -38.36 -19.94 76.88
C GLU A 214 -38.48 -18.82 75.84
N LEU A 215 -39.36 -17.85 76.08
CA LEU A 215 -39.46 -16.63 75.26
C LEU A 215 -38.21 -15.77 75.33
N THR A 216 -37.62 -15.59 76.52
CA THR A 216 -36.39 -14.81 76.69
C THR A 216 -35.24 -15.42 75.89
N ASN A 217 -35.11 -16.76 75.91
CA ASN A 217 -34.14 -17.47 75.07
C ASN A 217 -34.41 -17.30 73.57
N SER A 218 -35.68 -17.35 73.16
CA SER A 218 -36.09 -17.15 71.76
C SER A 218 -35.80 -15.72 71.27
N TRP A 219 -35.95 -14.71 72.14
CA TRP A 219 -35.59 -13.33 71.87
C TRP A 219 -34.07 -13.13 71.75
N GLN A 220 -33.29 -13.77 72.61
CA GLN A 220 -31.83 -13.71 72.52
C GLN A 220 -31.32 -14.35 71.22
N GLN A 221 -31.95 -15.44 70.75
CA GLN A 221 -31.65 -16.03 69.44
C GLN A 221 -32.06 -15.12 68.28
N LEU A 222 -33.18 -14.40 68.40
CA LEU A 222 -33.62 -13.44 67.40
C LEU A 222 -32.66 -12.25 67.30
N GLU A 223 -32.20 -11.71 68.41
CA GLU A 223 -31.22 -10.62 68.46
C GLU A 223 -29.88 -11.03 67.81
N GLN A 224 -29.43 -12.28 68.05
CA GLN A 224 -28.27 -12.85 67.35
C GLN A 224 -28.49 -13.00 65.84
N LYS A 225 -29.71 -13.39 65.41
CA LYS A 225 -30.07 -13.47 63.99
C LYS A 225 -30.14 -12.07 63.34
N GLN A 226 -30.64 -11.06 64.04
CA GLN A 226 -30.66 -9.67 63.57
C GLN A 226 -29.24 -9.12 63.41
N ALA A 227 -28.36 -9.32 64.40
CA ALA A 227 -26.97 -8.89 64.32
C ALA A 227 -26.21 -9.56 63.16
N SER A 228 -26.44 -10.87 62.94
CA SER A 228 -25.83 -11.56 61.80
C SER A 228 -26.40 -11.11 60.44
N LEU A 229 -27.68 -10.72 60.38
CA LEU A 229 -28.27 -10.12 59.19
C LEU A 229 -27.67 -8.74 58.88
N GLU A 230 -27.51 -7.86 59.87
CA GLU A 230 -26.89 -6.55 59.68
C GLU A 230 -25.44 -6.67 59.19
N GLN A 231 -24.66 -7.57 59.80
CA GLN A 231 -23.30 -7.84 59.36
C GLN A 231 -23.27 -8.33 57.90
N ARG A 232 -24.15 -9.28 57.56
CA ARG A 232 -24.20 -9.83 56.20
C ARG A 232 -24.72 -8.84 55.16
N GLN A 233 -25.56 -7.89 55.56
CA GLN A 233 -25.98 -6.76 54.71
C GLN A 233 -24.80 -5.83 54.42
N GLN A 234 -23.99 -5.51 55.42
CA GLN A 234 -22.80 -4.67 55.24
C GLN A 234 -21.77 -5.35 54.33
N ASP A 235 -21.51 -6.64 54.54
CA ASP A 235 -20.58 -7.41 53.71
C ASP A 235 -21.05 -7.48 52.25
N LEU A 236 -22.34 -7.69 52.00
CA LEU A 236 -22.92 -7.70 50.66
C LEU A 236 -22.86 -6.34 49.96
N GLU A 237 -23.03 -5.24 50.70
CA GLU A 237 -22.92 -3.89 50.16
C GLU A 237 -21.47 -3.57 49.77
N GLN A 238 -20.49 -3.99 50.58
CA GLN A 238 -19.07 -3.87 50.24
C GLN A 238 -18.71 -4.70 48.99
N GLN A 239 -19.23 -5.93 48.89
CA GLN A 239 -19.05 -6.76 47.70
C GLN A 239 -19.68 -6.13 46.46
N ARG A 240 -20.87 -5.51 46.59
CA ARG A 240 -21.54 -4.79 45.50
C ARG A 240 -20.67 -3.65 44.97
N GLN A 241 -20.14 -2.81 45.87
CA GLN A 241 -19.27 -1.70 45.49
C GLN A 241 -17.98 -2.17 44.80
N ASN A 242 -17.38 -3.27 45.28
CA ASN A 242 -16.21 -3.86 44.64
C ASN A 242 -16.52 -4.40 43.23
N LEU A 243 -17.67 -5.08 43.06
CA LEU A 243 -18.13 -5.57 41.76
C LEU A 243 -18.40 -4.42 40.77
N GLU A 244 -19.04 -3.34 41.23
CA GLU A 244 -19.30 -2.15 40.41
C GLU A 244 -17.97 -1.51 39.97
N ARG A 245 -16.99 -1.38 40.88
CA ARG A 245 -15.66 -0.89 40.54
C ARG A 245 -14.94 -1.77 39.52
N GLN A 246 -14.92 -3.09 39.72
CA GLN A 246 -14.28 -4.01 38.77
C GLN A 246 -14.96 -4.00 37.39
N GLN A 247 -16.29 -3.83 37.33
CA GLN A 247 -17.01 -3.65 36.07
C GLN A 247 -16.58 -2.38 35.34
N GLN A 248 -16.43 -1.26 36.04
CA GLN A 248 -15.93 -0.01 35.46
C GLN A 248 -14.48 -0.17 34.95
N GLU A 249 -13.61 -0.80 35.75
CA GLU A 249 -12.22 -1.07 35.36
C GLU A 249 -12.18 -1.96 34.10
N LEU A 250 -13.00 -3.01 34.03
CA LEU A 250 -13.09 -3.90 32.88
C LEU A 250 -13.64 -3.21 31.62
N ALA A 251 -14.64 -2.33 31.78
CA ALA A 251 -15.18 -1.54 30.68
C ALA A 251 -14.13 -0.56 30.11
N SER A 252 -13.38 0.12 30.98
CA SER A 252 -12.28 1.00 30.56
C SER A 252 -11.16 0.23 29.86
N PHE A 253 -10.84 -0.97 30.34
CA PHE A 253 -9.84 -1.85 29.73
C PHE A 253 -10.26 -2.33 28.34
N LYS A 254 -11.53 -2.71 28.17
CA LYS A 254 -12.10 -3.07 26.85
C LYS A 254 -12.03 -1.91 25.87
N ALA A 255 -12.40 -0.70 26.31
CA ALA A 255 -12.33 0.48 25.46
C ALA A 255 -10.90 0.75 24.99
N ALA A 256 -9.91 0.68 25.90
CA ALA A 256 -8.50 0.84 25.55
C ALA A 256 -7.98 -0.23 24.58
N LEU A 257 -8.44 -1.49 24.73
CA LEU A 257 -8.10 -2.57 23.79
C LEU A 257 -8.69 -2.31 22.40
N GLU A 258 -9.94 -1.88 22.31
CA GLU A 258 -10.57 -1.53 21.03
C GLU A 258 -9.87 -0.33 20.38
N ASP A 259 -9.51 0.70 21.16
CA ASP A 259 -8.72 1.83 20.68
C ASP A 259 -7.37 1.36 20.12
N ALA A 260 -6.69 0.42 20.80
CA ALA A 260 -5.43 -0.16 20.32
C ALA A 260 -5.60 -0.96 19.01
N LYS A 261 -6.70 -1.70 18.84
CA LYS A 261 -7.01 -2.42 17.59
C LYS A 261 -7.29 -1.45 16.43
N ILE A 262 -8.01 -0.36 16.70
CA ILE A 262 -8.28 0.68 15.70
C ILE A 262 -6.95 1.34 15.27
N GLN A 263 -6.10 1.70 16.24
CA GLN A 263 -4.77 2.26 15.97
C GLN A 263 -3.91 1.30 15.14
N LEU A 264 -3.94 0.00 15.46
CA LEU A 264 -3.24 -1.01 14.67
C LEU A 264 -3.68 -1.00 13.21
N LYS A 265 -5.00 -0.99 12.98
CA LYS A 265 -5.56 -0.97 11.61
C LYS A 265 -5.16 0.29 10.85
N ILE A 266 -5.16 1.45 11.51
CA ILE A 266 -4.72 2.73 10.91
C ILE A 266 -3.24 2.67 10.52
N GLN A 267 -2.39 2.12 11.39
CA GLN A 267 -0.96 1.97 11.11
C GLN A 267 -0.72 1.00 9.94
N GLU A 268 -1.47 -0.11 9.87
CA GLU A 268 -1.37 -1.07 8.77
C GLU A 268 -1.78 -0.46 7.41
N THR A 269 -2.86 0.35 7.37
CA THR A 269 -3.24 1.06 6.14
C THR A 269 -2.22 2.12 5.75
N THR A 270 -1.70 2.85 6.74
CA THR A 270 -0.66 3.88 6.52
C THR A 270 0.63 3.25 5.97
N LEU A 271 1.02 2.09 6.51
CA LEU A 271 2.16 1.32 6.04
C LEU A 271 1.98 0.90 4.58
N ASN A 272 0.83 0.33 4.22
CA ASN A 272 0.55 -0.09 2.84
C ASN A 272 0.67 1.10 1.87
N ASN A 273 0.07 2.23 2.21
CA ASN A 273 0.10 3.41 1.34
C ASN A 273 1.51 3.99 1.21
N LYS A 274 2.30 4.04 2.29
CA LYS A 274 3.71 4.47 2.21
C LYS A 274 4.57 3.50 1.40
N GLN A 275 4.31 2.19 1.47
CA GLN A 275 4.98 1.19 0.64
C GLN A 275 4.65 1.34 -0.84
N GLU A 276 3.40 1.69 -1.18
CA GLU A 276 2.99 2.01 -2.55
C GLU A 276 3.70 3.26 -3.08
N ILE A 277 3.77 4.34 -2.29
CA ILE A 277 4.52 5.56 -2.63
C ILE A 277 6.01 5.25 -2.83
N LEU A 278 6.61 4.42 -1.97
CA LEU A 278 8.00 3.99 -2.12
C LEU A 278 8.21 3.25 -3.45
N GLY A 279 7.27 2.40 -3.84
CA GLY A 279 7.27 1.74 -5.16
C GLY A 279 7.23 2.73 -6.33
N GLN A 280 6.41 3.78 -6.25
CA GLN A 280 6.37 4.85 -7.26
C GLN A 280 7.67 5.64 -7.32
N ILE A 281 8.26 5.96 -6.16
CA ILE A 281 9.56 6.64 -6.09
C ILE A 281 10.66 5.79 -6.74
N HIS A 282 10.61 4.47 -6.59
CA HIS A 282 11.53 3.55 -7.27
C HIS A 282 11.41 3.68 -8.80
N LEU A 283 10.19 3.60 -9.34
CA LEU A 283 9.91 3.80 -10.77
C LEU A 283 10.35 5.19 -11.27
N ASN A 284 10.12 6.24 -10.47
CA ASN A 284 10.56 7.60 -10.81
C ASN A 284 12.09 7.71 -10.87
N LEU A 285 12.82 7.08 -9.94
CA LEU A 285 14.28 7.05 -9.98
C LEU A 285 14.80 6.31 -11.22
N GLU A 286 14.16 5.20 -11.60
CA GLU A 286 14.50 4.45 -12.82
C GLU A 286 14.29 5.29 -14.08
N THR A 287 13.15 5.98 -14.19
CA THR A 287 12.86 6.85 -15.33
C THR A 287 13.80 8.05 -15.39
N LEU A 288 14.15 8.66 -14.25
CA LEU A 288 15.17 9.71 -14.17
C LEU A 288 16.55 9.22 -14.61
N GLU A 289 16.95 8.00 -14.22
CA GLU A 289 18.21 7.41 -14.68
C GLU A 289 18.18 7.11 -16.18
N TYR A 290 17.06 6.63 -16.71
CA TYR A 290 16.87 6.46 -18.15
C TYR A 290 17.01 7.78 -18.91
N LEU A 291 16.32 8.84 -18.47
CA LEU A 291 16.38 10.17 -19.08
C LEU A 291 17.78 10.80 -18.97
N ARG A 292 18.45 10.65 -17.83
CA ARG A 292 19.84 11.11 -17.67
C ARG A 292 20.77 10.38 -18.63
N ASN A 293 20.62 9.07 -18.77
CA ASN A 293 21.44 8.26 -19.67
C ASN A 293 21.20 8.62 -21.13
N THR A 294 19.96 8.87 -21.55
CA THR A 294 19.65 9.30 -22.92
C THR A 294 20.17 10.70 -23.21
N LEU A 295 19.99 11.66 -22.29
CA LEU A 295 20.53 13.02 -22.44
C LEU A 295 22.05 13.07 -22.38
N THR A 296 22.70 12.25 -21.56
CA THR A 296 24.17 12.14 -21.53
C THR A 296 24.69 11.59 -22.86
N ARG A 297 23.98 10.64 -23.49
CA ARG A 297 24.32 10.13 -24.82
C ARG A 297 24.11 11.17 -25.92
N LEU A 298 23.03 11.94 -25.86
CA LEU A 298 22.77 13.05 -26.78
C LEU A 298 23.79 14.19 -26.61
N ALA A 299 24.18 14.50 -25.37
CA ALA A 299 25.20 15.49 -25.05
C ALA A 299 26.62 15.07 -25.46
N LYS A 300 26.92 13.77 -25.38
CA LYS A 300 28.17 13.18 -25.86
C LYS A 300 28.17 12.87 -27.36
N GLY A 301 27.12 13.27 -28.08
CA GLY A 301 27.10 13.30 -29.53
C GLY A 301 27.98 14.41 -30.10
N GLU A 302 29.30 14.39 -29.82
CA GLU A 302 30.33 14.81 -30.80
C GLU A 302 31.78 14.58 -30.34
N GLU A 303 32.13 14.61 -29.05
CA GLU A 303 33.53 14.37 -28.62
C GLU A 303 33.59 13.74 -27.22
N ASP A 304 34.43 12.71 -27.08
CA ASP A 304 34.80 12.00 -25.84
C ASP A 304 33.75 11.16 -25.09
N ILE A 305 33.62 9.88 -25.49
CA ILE A 305 33.17 8.80 -24.61
C ILE A 305 34.41 8.04 -24.11
N SER A 306 34.87 8.42 -22.91
CA SER A 306 35.76 7.62 -22.07
C SER A 306 34.94 6.53 -21.37
N SER A 307 34.62 5.45 -22.09
CA SER A 307 34.13 4.18 -21.53
C SER A 307 35.06 3.07 -22.04
N GLU A 308 35.43 2.14 -21.15
CA GLU A 308 36.58 1.23 -21.25
C GLU A 308 36.58 0.22 -22.43
N ASN A 309 35.54 0.20 -23.26
CA ASN A 309 35.50 -0.57 -24.51
C ASN A 309 35.61 0.37 -25.71
N LYS A 310 36.80 0.95 -25.90
CA LYS A 310 37.13 1.63 -27.16
C LYS A 310 37.06 0.61 -28.29
N VAL A 311 35.97 0.63 -29.05
CA VAL A 311 36.02 0.21 -30.44
C VAL A 311 37.06 1.12 -31.09
N ASN A 312 38.22 0.57 -31.43
CA ASN A 312 39.30 1.37 -31.97
C ASN A 312 38.91 1.80 -33.39
N ILE A 313 38.36 3.00 -33.50
CA ILE A 313 37.88 3.57 -34.77
C ILE A 313 39.01 3.56 -35.82
N GLN A 314 40.26 3.76 -35.39
CA GLN A 314 41.43 3.68 -36.28
C GLN A 314 41.65 2.26 -36.84
N ASP A 315 41.41 1.22 -36.05
CA ASP A 315 41.54 -0.17 -36.53
C ASP A 315 40.40 -0.50 -37.51
N LEU A 316 39.18 -0.02 -37.24
CA LEU A 316 38.03 -0.18 -38.14
C LEU A 316 38.20 0.59 -39.46
N GLU A 317 38.87 1.75 -39.45
CA GLU A 317 39.19 2.52 -40.65
C GLU A 317 40.27 1.86 -41.52
N ASN A 318 41.21 1.14 -40.90
CA ASN A 318 42.30 0.45 -41.58
C ASN A 318 41.96 -0.99 -42.03
N MET A 319 40.92 -1.61 -41.48
CA MET A 319 40.48 -2.98 -41.81
C MET A 319 39.99 -3.11 -43.28
N PRO A 320 40.09 -4.26 -43.96
CA PRO A 320 39.45 -4.46 -45.26
C PRO A 320 37.92 -4.28 -45.20
N LEU A 321 37.33 -3.62 -46.20
CA LEU A 321 35.87 -3.35 -46.27
C LEU A 321 35.02 -4.62 -46.16
N GLY A 322 35.47 -5.74 -46.74
CA GLY A 322 34.75 -7.02 -46.66
C GLY A 322 34.76 -7.64 -45.26
N GLU A 323 35.86 -7.51 -44.52
CA GLU A 323 35.95 -7.98 -43.12
C GLU A 323 35.07 -7.12 -42.20
N LEU A 324 35.03 -5.80 -42.44
CA LEU A 324 34.15 -4.89 -41.71
C LEU A 324 32.67 -5.20 -41.98
N GLU A 325 32.30 -5.52 -43.23
CA GLU A 325 30.94 -5.94 -43.60
C GLU A 325 30.53 -7.25 -42.90
N GLU A 326 31.43 -8.23 -42.83
CA GLU A 326 31.17 -9.47 -42.08
C GLU A 326 30.97 -9.24 -40.58
N ILE A 327 31.76 -8.36 -39.97
CA ILE A 327 31.62 -8.01 -38.54
C ILE A 327 30.29 -7.29 -38.28
N VAL A 328 29.93 -6.32 -39.12
CA VAL A 328 28.64 -5.62 -39.03
C VAL A 328 27.48 -6.61 -39.14
N ASN A 329 27.53 -7.53 -40.11
CA ASN A 329 26.49 -8.54 -40.29
C ASN A 329 26.38 -9.51 -39.10
N LYS A 330 27.52 -9.90 -38.50
CA LYS A 330 27.53 -10.73 -37.29
C LYS A 330 26.94 -9.98 -36.09
N LEU A 331 27.34 -8.72 -35.88
CA LEU A 331 26.82 -7.87 -34.81
C LEU A 331 25.31 -7.63 -34.95
N GLN A 332 24.81 -7.41 -36.18
CA GLN A 332 23.38 -7.33 -36.47
C GLN A 332 22.65 -8.62 -36.10
N ALA A 333 23.14 -9.78 -36.57
CA ALA A 333 22.51 -11.07 -36.28
C ALA A 333 22.53 -11.43 -34.78
N GLU A 334 23.56 -11.00 -34.04
CA GLU A 334 23.61 -11.17 -32.59
C GLU A 334 22.66 -10.21 -31.86
N LEU A 335 22.58 -8.96 -32.30
CA LEU A 335 21.67 -7.98 -31.73
C LEU A 335 20.21 -8.41 -31.93
N ASP A 336 19.85 -8.87 -33.13
CA ASP A 336 18.49 -9.37 -33.43
C ASP A 336 18.06 -10.51 -32.51
N LYS A 337 18.98 -11.41 -32.14
CA LYS A 337 18.69 -12.50 -31.20
C LYS A 337 18.41 -11.98 -29.79
N ILE A 338 19.21 -11.02 -29.34
CA ILE A 338 19.07 -10.44 -27.99
C ILE A 338 17.82 -9.58 -27.92
N VAL A 339 17.50 -8.81 -28.97
CA VAL A 339 16.26 -8.02 -29.07
C VAL A 339 15.04 -8.93 -28.95
N ARG A 340 15.00 -10.05 -29.69
CA ARG A 340 13.89 -11.01 -29.56
C ARG A 340 13.77 -11.58 -28.15
N PHE A 341 14.89 -12.01 -27.56
CA PHE A 341 14.89 -12.57 -26.21
C PHE A 341 14.42 -11.56 -25.15
N VAL A 342 14.88 -10.31 -25.21
CA VAL A 342 14.46 -9.25 -24.29
C VAL A 342 12.97 -8.93 -24.48
N ASN A 343 12.48 -8.86 -25.72
CA ASN A 343 11.07 -8.64 -25.99
C ASN A 343 10.19 -9.78 -25.43
N ASP A 344 10.60 -11.04 -25.61
CA ASP A 344 9.87 -12.19 -25.06
C ASP A 344 9.78 -12.10 -23.52
N GLN A 345 10.85 -11.65 -22.85
CA GLN A 345 10.85 -11.45 -21.40
C GLN A 345 10.06 -10.21 -20.95
N GLU A 346 10.01 -9.15 -21.75
CA GLU A 346 9.14 -7.99 -21.47
C GLU A 346 7.65 -8.34 -21.59
N GLU A 347 7.29 -9.20 -22.54
CA GLU A 347 5.94 -9.77 -22.62
C GLU A 347 5.63 -10.65 -21.40
N GLU A 348 6.59 -11.48 -20.96
CA GLU A 348 6.45 -12.29 -19.73
C GLU A 348 6.24 -11.41 -18.49
N LEU A 349 7.00 -10.32 -18.34
CA LEU A 349 6.84 -9.37 -17.23
C LEU A 349 5.45 -8.71 -17.26
N THR A 350 4.94 -8.39 -18.45
CA THR A 350 3.61 -7.81 -18.62
C THR A 350 2.52 -8.79 -18.16
N LEU A 351 2.65 -10.07 -18.53
CA LEU A 351 1.74 -11.13 -18.09
C LEU A 351 1.81 -11.34 -16.58
N GLN A 352 3.00 -11.39 -15.99
CA GLN A 352 3.17 -11.51 -14.53
C GLN A 352 2.55 -10.33 -13.78
N CYS A 353 2.66 -9.10 -14.30
CA CYS A 353 1.99 -7.94 -13.71
C CYS A 353 0.46 -8.09 -13.72
N GLN A 354 -0.11 -8.63 -14.80
CA GLN A 354 -1.55 -8.91 -14.88
C GLN A 354 -1.96 -9.98 -13.86
N THR A 355 -1.20 -11.07 -13.74
CA THR A 355 -1.45 -12.14 -12.77
C THR A 355 -1.41 -11.63 -11.33
N VAL A 356 -0.42 -10.82 -10.97
CA VAL A 356 -0.33 -10.19 -9.64
C VAL A 356 -1.55 -9.30 -9.37
N ASN A 357 -1.97 -8.49 -10.34
CA ASN A 357 -3.15 -7.63 -10.19
C ASN A 357 -4.45 -8.44 -10.01
N GLU A 358 -4.62 -9.52 -10.78
CA GLU A 358 -5.75 -10.43 -10.62
C GLU A 358 -5.77 -11.11 -9.24
N LEU A 359 -4.61 -11.51 -8.71
CA LEU A 359 -4.50 -12.08 -7.37
C LEU A 359 -4.83 -11.05 -6.29
N LYS A 360 -4.38 -9.80 -6.44
CA LYS A 360 -4.77 -8.69 -5.55
C LYS A 360 -6.27 -8.42 -5.57
N GLU A 361 -6.89 -8.47 -6.74
CA GLU A 361 -8.35 -8.31 -6.85
C GLU A 361 -9.10 -9.48 -6.21
N LYS A 362 -8.67 -10.71 -6.46
CA LYS A 362 -9.25 -11.91 -5.83
C LYS A 362 -9.16 -11.83 -4.30
N LEU A 363 -8.03 -11.35 -3.76
CA LEU A 363 -7.81 -11.16 -2.33
C LEU A 363 -8.81 -10.18 -1.67
N LYS A 364 -9.28 -9.17 -2.42
CA LYS A 364 -10.32 -8.23 -1.93
C LYS A 364 -11.70 -8.88 -1.81
N THR A 365 -11.96 -9.94 -2.57
CA THR A 365 -13.28 -10.58 -2.67
C THR A 365 -13.36 -11.95 -2.00
N SER A 366 -12.23 -12.50 -1.56
CA SER A 366 -12.12 -13.88 -1.07
C SER A 366 -12.45 -14.05 0.41
N SER A 367 -12.84 -15.27 0.76
CA SER A 367 -13.13 -15.67 2.14
C SER A 367 -11.86 -15.88 2.97
N GLU A 368 -11.94 -15.82 4.32
CA GLU A 368 -10.78 -15.96 5.23
C GLU A 368 -9.95 -17.24 4.99
N PHE A 369 -10.57 -18.32 4.52
CA PHE A 369 -9.88 -19.59 4.25
C PHE A 369 -9.06 -19.56 2.94
N GLU A 370 -9.55 -18.87 1.90
CA GLU A 370 -8.87 -18.74 0.61
C GLU A 370 -7.84 -17.59 0.61
N ARG A 371 -7.98 -16.65 1.55
CA ARG A 371 -7.10 -15.50 1.68
C ARG A 371 -5.65 -15.90 1.93
N LEU A 372 -5.41 -16.88 2.81
CA LEU A 372 -4.06 -17.36 3.13
C LEU A 372 -3.36 -17.99 1.91
N SER A 373 -4.07 -18.79 1.12
CA SER A 373 -3.49 -19.37 -0.11
C SER A 373 -3.24 -18.32 -1.19
N ILE A 374 -4.15 -17.35 -1.34
CA ILE A 374 -3.98 -16.26 -2.31
C ILE A 374 -2.84 -15.33 -1.87
N GLU A 375 -2.64 -15.10 -0.58
CA GLU A 375 -1.52 -14.32 -0.03
C GLU A 375 -0.17 -15.00 -0.29
N GLU A 376 -0.10 -16.33 -0.17
CA GLU A 376 1.09 -17.12 -0.51
C GLU A 376 1.39 -17.08 -2.03
N GLU A 377 0.38 -17.32 -2.87
CA GLU A 377 0.51 -17.23 -4.34
C GLU A 377 0.90 -15.82 -4.80
N LEU A 378 0.31 -14.78 -4.19
CA LEU A 378 0.63 -13.38 -4.47
C LEU A 378 2.10 -13.11 -4.17
N LYS A 379 2.60 -13.61 -3.03
CA LYS A 379 3.99 -13.40 -2.62
C LYS A 379 4.95 -14.05 -3.62
N ASP A 380 4.69 -15.29 -4.02
CA ASP A 380 5.52 -16.02 -4.98
C ASP A 380 5.55 -15.33 -6.35
N GLU A 381 4.40 -14.88 -6.86
CA GLU A 381 4.33 -14.16 -8.14
C GLU A 381 4.96 -12.76 -8.06
N GLN A 382 4.87 -12.10 -6.91
CA GLN A 382 5.54 -10.81 -6.68
C GLN A 382 7.07 -10.99 -6.64
N GLU A 383 7.58 -12.05 -6.02
CA GLU A 383 9.02 -12.38 -6.03
C GLU A 383 9.52 -12.69 -7.44
N ARG A 384 8.75 -13.47 -8.22
CA ARG A 384 9.06 -13.76 -9.63
C ARG A 384 9.11 -12.51 -10.49
N LYS A 385 8.11 -11.63 -10.34
CA LYS A 385 8.05 -10.34 -11.03
C LYS A 385 9.30 -9.51 -10.71
N ASN A 386 9.64 -9.36 -9.44
CA ASN A 386 10.79 -8.56 -9.01
C ASN A 386 12.10 -9.11 -9.60
N MET A 387 12.30 -10.43 -9.54
CA MET A 387 13.46 -11.10 -10.13
C MET A 387 13.55 -10.88 -11.64
N LEU A 388 12.42 -11.00 -12.36
CA LEU A 388 12.39 -10.78 -13.81
C LEU A 388 12.72 -9.33 -14.16
N ASP A 389 12.17 -8.37 -13.42
CA ASP A 389 12.43 -6.94 -13.61
C ASP A 389 13.92 -6.59 -13.40
N GLU A 390 14.52 -7.08 -12.30
CA GLU A 390 15.96 -6.90 -12.04
C GLU A 390 16.83 -7.48 -13.16
N THR A 391 16.49 -8.66 -13.70
CA THR A 391 17.24 -9.25 -14.81
C THR A 391 17.05 -8.49 -16.12
N LEU A 392 15.84 -8.01 -16.41
CA LEU A 392 15.51 -7.23 -17.60
C LEU A 392 16.27 -5.90 -17.63
N VAL A 393 16.49 -5.26 -16.48
CA VAL A 393 17.33 -4.05 -16.38
C VAL A 393 18.74 -4.30 -16.91
N GLY A 394 19.39 -5.39 -16.49
CA GLY A 394 20.72 -5.77 -16.96
C GLY A 394 20.75 -6.15 -18.45
N GLN A 395 19.71 -6.83 -18.93
CA GLN A 395 19.62 -7.23 -20.32
C GLN A 395 19.33 -6.05 -21.26
N ARG A 396 18.44 -5.13 -20.87
CA ARG A 396 18.20 -3.87 -21.58
C ARG A 396 19.52 -3.12 -21.73
N ARG A 397 20.28 -2.97 -20.65
CA ARG A 397 21.61 -2.34 -20.70
C ARG A 397 22.55 -3.03 -21.71
N THR A 398 22.59 -4.36 -21.70
CA THR A 398 23.43 -5.14 -22.62
C THR A 398 23.00 -4.98 -24.08
N LEU A 399 21.69 -4.97 -24.35
CA LEU A 399 21.11 -4.71 -25.66
C LEU A 399 21.53 -3.32 -26.17
N TRP A 400 21.44 -2.32 -25.31
CA TRP A 400 21.89 -0.96 -25.59
C TRP A 400 23.38 -0.87 -25.93
N GLU A 401 24.25 -1.50 -25.13
CA GLU A 401 25.71 -1.51 -25.35
C GLU A 401 26.05 -2.16 -26.71
N ARG A 402 25.39 -3.27 -27.06
CA ARG A 402 25.59 -3.93 -28.36
C ARG A 402 25.07 -3.13 -29.54
N GLN A 403 23.94 -2.44 -29.37
CA GLN A 403 23.40 -1.54 -30.40
C GLN A 403 24.34 -0.36 -30.65
N GLU A 404 24.94 0.21 -29.61
CA GLU A 404 25.91 1.29 -29.74
C GLU A 404 27.17 0.85 -30.50
N ILE A 405 27.71 -0.32 -30.16
CA ILE A 405 28.84 -0.93 -30.87
C ILE A 405 28.49 -1.10 -32.35
N LEU A 406 27.31 -1.64 -32.67
CA LEU A 406 26.86 -1.81 -34.05
C LEU A 406 26.75 -0.47 -34.79
N LEU A 407 26.19 0.57 -34.17
CA LEU A 407 26.06 1.90 -34.78
C LEU A 407 27.42 2.52 -35.10
N GLN A 408 28.41 2.36 -34.22
CA GLN A 408 29.78 2.82 -34.47
C GLN A 408 30.40 2.10 -35.69
N HIS A 409 30.24 0.78 -35.78
CA HIS A 409 30.73 0.00 -36.93
C HIS A 409 30.00 0.38 -38.23
N LEU A 410 28.67 0.58 -38.18
CA LEU A 410 27.87 1.04 -39.31
C LEU A 410 28.28 2.44 -39.78
N ARG A 411 28.56 3.37 -38.87
CA ARG A 411 29.02 4.72 -39.18
C ARG A 411 30.36 4.70 -39.92
N VAL A 412 31.34 3.95 -39.41
CA VAL A 412 32.64 3.77 -40.08
C VAL A 412 32.45 3.10 -41.45
N PHE A 413 31.64 2.04 -41.51
CA PHE A 413 31.32 1.35 -42.75
C PHE A 413 30.67 2.26 -43.79
N ARG A 414 29.67 3.08 -43.42
CA ARG A 414 28.99 4.04 -44.30
C ARG A 414 29.93 5.15 -44.77
N ARG A 415 30.77 5.71 -43.89
CA ARG A 415 31.81 6.69 -44.25
C ARG A 415 32.77 6.11 -45.29
N ARG A 416 33.23 4.86 -45.10
CA ARG A 416 34.14 4.17 -46.02
C ARG A 416 33.48 3.73 -47.33
N GLN A 417 32.15 3.61 -47.35
CA GLN A 417 31.35 3.42 -48.57
C GLN A 417 31.12 4.73 -49.35
N GLY A 418 31.56 5.88 -48.84
CA GLY A 418 31.40 7.18 -49.49
C GLY A 418 30.01 7.81 -49.31
N ILE A 419 29.23 7.33 -48.34
CA ILE A 419 27.95 7.94 -47.96
C ILE A 419 28.26 9.03 -46.93
N LEU A 420 28.32 10.28 -47.37
CA LEU A 420 28.37 11.45 -46.49
C LEU A 420 26.97 11.63 -45.87
N GLU A 421 26.83 11.33 -44.57
CA GLU A 421 25.75 11.94 -43.78
C GLU A 421 26.01 13.45 -43.75
N PRO A 422 24.98 14.31 -43.91
CA PRO A 422 25.18 15.74 -43.81
C PRO A 422 25.84 16.03 -42.46
N GLU A 423 27.02 16.66 -42.48
CA GLU A 423 27.63 17.20 -41.28
C GLU A 423 26.60 18.11 -40.63
N GLN A 424 26.06 17.69 -39.48
CA GLN A 424 25.33 18.58 -38.61
C GLN A 424 26.36 19.58 -38.12
N GLN A 425 26.48 20.71 -38.82
CA GLN A 425 27.26 21.84 -38.34
C GLN A 425 26.77 22.16 -36.93
N GLY A 426 27.67 21.97 -35.95
CA GLY A 426 27.39 21.99 -34.53
C GLY A 426 26.61 23.21 -34.08
N ASN A 427 25.33 23.03 -33.83
CA ASN A 427 24.74 23.55 -32.60
C ASN A 427 24.88 22.43 -31.58
N GLN A 428 26.04 22.37 -30.90
CA GLN A 428 26.17 21.63 -29.65
C GLN A 428 25.16 22.24 -28.68
N ILE A 429 23.96 21.67 -28.63
CA ILE A 429 22.97 22.03 -27.63
C ILE A 429 23.59 21.60 -26.30
N ASN A 430 23.98 22.57 -25.49
CA ASN A 430 24.57 22.30 -24.19
C ASN A 430 23.48 21.74 -23.26
N PHE A 431 23.48 20.42 -23.06
CA PHE A 431 22.56 19.73 -22.16
C PHE A 431 23.04 19.68 -20.70
N THR A 432 24.22 20.23 -20.37
CA THR A 432 24.74 20.29 -18.99
C THR A 432 23.76 20.91 -17.99
N PRO A 433 23.02 22.02 -18.27
CA PRO A 433 22.02 22.53 -17.33
C PRO A 433 20.85 21.56 -17.11
N LEU A 434 20.45 20.79 -18.13
CA LEU A 434 19.41 19.75 -18.01
C LEU A 434 19.91 18.54 -17.23
N LEU A 435 21.16 18.12 -17.44
CA LEU A 435 21.79 17.03 -16.69
C LEU A 435 21.96 17.39 -15.21
N ASN A 436 22.37 18.61 -14.90
CA ASN A 436 22.45 19.09 -13.52
C ASN A 436 21.06 19.13 -12.87
N ASN A 437 20.03 19.60 -13.58
CA ASN A 437 18.66 19.60 -13.07
C ASN A 437 18.14 18.18 -12.78
N LEU A 438 18.43 17.21 -13.67
CA LEU A 438 18.09 15.81 -13.44
C LEU A 438 18.88 15.18 -12.29
N GLU A 439 20.14 15.55 -12.09
CA GLU A 439 20.91 15.10 -10.93
C GLU A 439 20.39 15.69 -9.63
N ASP A 440 19.99 16.97 -9.62
CA ASP A 440 19.34 17.62 -8.48
C ASP A 440 18.01 16.94 -8.15
N GLN A 441 17.17 16.67 -9.16
CA GLN A 441 15.92 15.92 -8.99
C GLN A 441 16.18 14.51 -8.46
N ARG A 442 17.15 13.77 -9.01
CA ARG A 442 17.51 12.42 -8.52
C ARG A 442 17.95 12.45 -7.07
N ASN A 443 18.79 13.42 -6.69
CA ASN A 443 19.28 13.55 -5.32
C ASN A 443 18.13 13.90 -4.36
N HIS A 444 17.19 14.75 -4.78
CA HIS A 444 16.00 15.06 -4.01
C HIS A 444 15.11 13.82 -3.80
N THR A 445 14.79 13.10 -4.88
CA THR A 445 13.98 11.87 -4.82
C THR A 445 14.66 10.78 -4.00
N LEU A 446 16.00 10.65 -4.04
CA LEU A 446 16.75 9.73 -3.16
C LEU A 446 16.63 10.10 -1.67
N GLN A 447 16.64 11.39 -1.34
CA GLN A 447 16.44 11.84 0.04
C GLN A 447 15.01 11.57 0.52
N GLU A 448 14.00 11.80 -0.32
CA GLU A 448 12.61 11.47 -0.01
C GLU A 448 12.43 9.97 0.22
N ARG A 449 13.05 9.14 -0.63
CA ARG A 449 13.07 7.68 -0.47
C ARG A 449 13.64 7.27 0.88
N GLN A 450 14.79 7.82 1.27
CA GLN A 450 15.42 7.51 2.57
C GLN A 450 14.54 7.91 3.75
N LYS A 451 13.88 9.07 3.69
CA LYS A 451 12.94 9.50 4.74
C LYS A 451 11.75 8.55 4.84
N LEU A 452 11.14 8.18 3.72
CA LEU A 452 10.03 7.22 3.70
C LEU A 452 10.47 5.83 4.17
N GLU A 453 11.67 5.36 3.82
CA GLU A 453 12.24 4.10 4.32
C GLU A 453 12.37 4.12 5.86
N THR A 454 12.81 5.24 6.45
CA THR A 454 12.87 5.39 7.92
C THR A 454 11.48 5.42 8.57
N GLU A 455 10.54 6.18 8.01
CA GLU A 455 9.16 6.25 8.53
C GLU A 455 8.45 4.89 8.46
N ILE A 456 8.68 4.13 7.38
CA ILE A 456 8.15 2.77 7.21
C ILE A 456 8.72 1.84 8.29
N ALA A 457 10.03 1.92 8.57
CA ALA A 457 10.64 1.13 9.63
C ALA A 457 10.06 1.47 11.00
N ASP A 458 9.87 2.76 11.30
CA ASP A 458 9.27 3.22 12.55
C ASP A 458 7.81 2.72 12.70
N ILE A 459 7.00 2.82 11.64
CA ILE A 459 5.62 2.30 11.63
C ILE A 459 5.59 0.78 11.82
N GLN A 460 6.49 0.03 11.18
CA GLN A 460 6.60 -1.42 11.37
C GLN A 460 6.89 -1.77 12.84
N THR A 461 7.83 -1.07 13.48
CA THR A 461 8.10 -1.29 14.91
C THR A 461 6.90 -0.94 15.80
N SER A 462 6.16 0.12 15.47
CA SER A 462 4.93 0.50 16.18
C SER A 462 3.83 -0.55 16.02
N ILE A 463 3.67 -1.12 14.82
CA ILE A 463 2.72 -2.21 14.54
C ILE A 463 3.06 -3.43 15.38
N ASP A 464 4.33 -3.83 15.44
CA ASP A 464 4.78 -4.97 16.22
C ASP A 464 4.51 -4.78 17.72
N GLN A 465 4.78 -3.58 18.25
CA GLN A 465 4.46 -3.21 19.64
C GLN A 465 2.96 -3.28 19.92
N LEU A 466 2.12 -2.72 19.03
CA LEU A 466 0.66 -2.77 19.17
C LEU A 466 0.13 -4.21 19.12
N LYS A 467 0.63 -5.04 18.20
CA LYS A 467 0.29 -6.47 18.12
C LYS A 467 0.66 -7.20 19.40
N GLN A 468 1.83 -6.92 19.96
CA GLN A 468 2.25 -7.51 21.24
C GLN A 468 1.32 -7.10 22.38
N ILE A 469 1.02 -5.80 22.52
CA ILE A 469 0.11 -5.28 23.56
C ILE A 469 -1.26 -5.94 23.45
N ILE A 470 -1.84 -6.01 22.25
CA ILE A 470 -3.16 -6.62 22.02
C ILE A 470 -3.14 -8.12 22.38
N ASN A 471 -2.12 -8.86 21.95
CA ASN A 471 -1.98 -10.28 22.24
C ASN A 471 -1.81 -10.58 23.73
N GLU A 472 -1.11 -9.71 24.48
CA GLU A 472 -0.96 -9.84 25.93
C GLU A 472 -2.24 -9.46 26.69
N GLN A 473 -3.01 -8.50 26.20
CA GLN A 473 -4.21 -7.99 26.86
C GLN A 473 -5.47 -8.84 26.62
N LEU A 474 -5.59 -9.50 25.48
CA LEU A 474 -6.71 -10.41 25.16
C LEU A 474 -6.98 -11.50 26.23
N PRO A 475 -5.98 -12.32 26.64
CA PRO A 475 -6.21 -13.34 27.67
C PRO A 475 -6.47 -12.71 29.05
N GLN A 476 -5.93 -11.52 29.33
CA GLN A 476 -6.21 -10.80 30.58
C GLN A 476 -7.66 -10.32 30.64
N GLN A 477 -8.21 -9.86 29.51
CA GLN A 477 -9.63 -9.52 29.41
C GLN A 477 -10.51 -10.73 29.73
N GLU A 478 -10.26 -11.86 29.07
CA GLU A 478 -11.07 -13.08 29.23
C GLU A 478 -11.03 -13.60 30.68
N ASN A 479 -9.86 -13.57 31.33
CA ASN A 479 -9.72 -13.97 32.72
C ASN A 479 -10.46 -13.03 33.67
N LYS A 480 -10.37 -11.70 33.47
CA LYS A 480 -11.10 -10.72 34.29
C LYS A 480 -12.63 -10.85 34.11
N GLU A 481 -13.09 -11.16 32.90
CA GLU A 481 -14.52 -11.41 32.64
C GLU A 481 -15.01 -12.65 33.38
N LYS A 482 -14.27 -13.76 33.33
CA LYS A 482 -14.62 -15.00 34.03
C LYS A 482 -14.65 -14.81 35.55
N GLU A 483 -13.64 -14.14 36.10
CA GLU A 483 -13.57 -13.85 37.53
C GLU A 483 -14.76 -12.96 37.98
N LEU A 484 -15.07 -11.93 37.20
CA LEU A 484 -16.19 -11.04 37.50
C LEU A 484 -17.54 -11.78 37.44
N GLN A 485 -17.75 -12.63 36.43
CA GLN A 485 -18.96 -13.46 36.33
C GLN A 485 -19.10 -14.38 37.55
N HIS A 486 -18.01 -15.03 37.97
CA HIS A 486 -18.03 -15.89 39.14
C HIS A 486 -18.36 -15.12 40.43
N GLN A 487 -17.76 -13.94 40.64
CA GLN A 487 -18.06 -13.10 41.80
C GLN A 487 -19.50 -12.56 41.77
N GLN A 488 -20.06 -12.26 40.60
CA GLN A 488 -21.46 -11.88 40.44
C GLN A 488 -22.41 -13.03 40.83
N GLU A 489 -22.11 -14.27 40.43
CA GLU A 489 -22.90 -15.44 40.83
C GLU A 489 -22.90 -15.66 42.34
N ILE A 490 -21.73 -15.55 42.99
CA ILE A 490 -21.59 -15.65 44.44
C ILE A 490 -22.42 -14.55 45.14
N TRP A 491 -22.33 -13.31 44.65
CA TRP A 491 -23.07 -12.19 45.23
C TRP A 491 -24.59 -12.37 45.11
N GLN A 492 -25.08 -12.84 43.95
CA GLN A 492 -26.50 -13.15 43.74
C GLN A 492 -27.00 -14.25 44.69
N GLN A 493 -26.21 -15.31 44.89
CA GLN A 493 -26.55 -16.37 45.85
C GLN A 493 -26.61 -15.83 47.28
N ALA A 494 -25.63 -15.03 47.68
CA ALA A 494 -25.60 -14.44 49.01
C ALA A 494 -26.76 -13.43 49.23
N GLN A 495 -27.19 -12.71 48.20
CA GLN A 495 -28.38 -11.85 48.25
C GLN A 495 -29.67 -12.65 48.47
N LEU A 496 -29.81 -13.80 47.81
CA LEU A 496 -30.95 -14.71 48.03
C LEU A 496 -30.96 -15.25 49.47
N GLU A 497 -29.82 -15.69 50.00
CA GLU A 497 -29.71 -16.14 51.39
C GLU A 497 -30.09 -15.04 52.38
N LEU A 498 -29.66 -13.80 52.14
CA LEU A 498 -30.01 -12.66 52.99
C LEU A 498 -31.52 -12.37 52.96
N SER A 499 -32.15 -12.44 51.79
CA SER A 499 -33.60 -12.28 51.67
C SER A 499 -34.36 -13.37 52.44
N GLY A 500 -33.85 -14.60 52.44
CA GLY A 500 -34.36 -15.72 53.23
C GLY A 500 -34.27 -15.43 54.73
N LEU A 501 -33.08 -15.07 55.23
CA LEU A 501 -32.88 -14.72 56.63
C LEU A 501 -33.76 -13.55 57.09
N ARG A 502 -33.94 -12.53 56.23
CA ARG A 502 -34.83 -11.40 56.52
C ARG A 502 -36.28 -11.86 56.68
N SER A 503 -36.74 -12.73 55.80
CA SER A 503 -38.10 -13.28 55.88
C SER A 503 -38.31 -14.14 57.13
N GLU A 504 -37.31 -14.95 57.51
CA GLU A 504 -37.36 -15.72 58.75
C GLU A 504 -37.47 -14.81 59.97
N ILE A 505 -36.62 -13.78 60.06
CA ILE A 505 -36.62 -12.83 61.18
C ILE A 505 -37.97 -12.11 61.27
N GLN A 506 -38.52 -11.63 60.14
CA GLN A 506 -39.84 -10.99 60.12
C GLN A 506 -40.95 -11.94 60.62
N LEU A 507 -40.90 -13.23 60.24
CA LEU A 507 -41.83 -14.23 60.74
C LEU A 507 -41.67 -14.45 62.25
N TYR A 508 -40.44 -14.58 62.76
CA TYR A 508 -40.17 -14.71 64.19
C TYR A 508 -40.64 -13.47 64.98
N GLU A 509 -40.37 -12.26 64.49
CA GLU A 509 -40.84 -11.02 65.11
C GLU A 509 -42.37 -10.94 65.17
N SER A 510 -43.05 -11.37 64.09
CA SER A 510 -44.51 -11.39 64.03
C SER A 510 -45.16 -12.37 65.02
N ILE A 511 -44.44 -13.45 65.39
CA ILE A 511 -44.91 -14.47 66.33
C ILE A 511 -44.54 -14.13 67.77
N LEU A 512 -43.31 -13.67 68.02
CA LEU A 512 -42.79 -13.46 69.38
C LEU A 512 -43.32 -12.18 70.04
N ASN A 513 -43.56 -11.11 69.28
CA ASN A 513 -44.13 -9.87 69.80
C ASN A 513 -45.51 -10.05 70.46
N PRO A 514 -46.51 -10.67 69.81
CA PRO A 514 -47.82 -10.88 70.43
C PRO A 514 -47.75 -11.87 71.61
N LEU A 515 -46.91 -12.90 71.54
CA LEU A 515 -46.74 -13.86 72.64
C LEU A 515 -46.18 -13.21 73.90
N LYS A 516 -45.20 -12.31 73.76
CA LYS A 516 -44.65 -11.52 74.88
C LYS A 516 -45.71 -10.64 75.53
N ASN A 517 -46.51 -9.93 74.72
CA ASN A 517 -47.57 -9.05 75.22
C ASN A 517 -48.66 -9.85 75.95
N ASN A 518 -49.08 -10.99 75.37
CA ASN A 518 -50.09 -11.86 75.95
C ASN A 518 -49.64 -12.48 77.28
N LEU A 519 -48.39 -12.94 77.38
CA LEU A 519 -47.85 -13.51 78.62
C LEU A 519 -47.58 -12.46 79.70
N SER A 520 -47.21 -11.24 79.32
CA SER A 520 -47.08 -10.13 80.26
C SER A 520 -48.44 -9.77 80.87
N ASN A 521 -49.47 -9.63 80.02
CA ASN A 521 -50.84 -9.38 80.47
C ASN A 521 -51.40 -10.54 81.32
N MET A 522 -51.11 -11.79 80.95
CA MET A 522 -51.55 -12.97 81.71
C MET A 522 -50.86 -13.07 83.07
N SER A 523 -49.56 -12.75 83.13
CA SER A 523 -48.81 -12.65 84.40
C SER A 523 -49.37 -11.57 85.31
N GLU A 524 -49.64 -10.37 84.77
CA GLU A 524 -50.22 -9.24 85.52
C GLU A 524 -51.61 -9.59 86.07
N ASN A 525 -52.48 -10.15 85.23
CA ASN A 525 -53.82 -10.57 85.64
C ASN A 525 -53.79 -11.66 86.73
N LEU A 526 -52.89 -12.65 86.60
CA LEU A 526 -52.73 -13.71 87.60
C LEU A 526 -52.15 -13.18 88.93
N GLN A 527 -51.25 -12.20 88.90
CA GLN A 527 -50.73 -11.53 90.09
C GLN A 527 -51.79 -10.68 90.79
N GLN A 528 -52.62 -9.96 90.03
CA GLN A 528 -53.76 -9.21 90.58
C GLN A 528 -54.77 -10.15 91.27
N LEU A 529 -55.08 -11.29 90.64
CA LEU A 529 -55.94 -12.33 91.22
C LEU A 529 -55.34 -12.94 92.49
N MET A 530 -54.03 -13.21 92.51
CA MET A 530 -53.35 -13.68 93.73
C MET A 530 -53.47 -12.66 94.87
N GLY A 531 -53.34 -11.36 94.56
CA GLY A 531 -53.51 -10.26 95.51
C GLY A 531 -54.87 -10.27 96.20
N TRP A 532 -55.95 -10.59 95.48
CA TRP A 532 -57.31 -10.67 96.03
C TRP A 532 -57.52 -11.80 97.04
N PHE A 533 -56.67 -12.83 97.01
CA PHE A 533 -56.69 -13.92 97.97
C PHE A 533 -55.72 -13.72 99.16
N SER A 534 -54.95 -12.62 99.17
CA SER A 534 -53.97 -12.27 100.23
C SER A 534 -54.46 -11.17 101.19
N SER A 535 -55.55 -10.48 100.83
CA SER A 535 -56.42 -9.68 101.70
C SER A 535 -57.56 -10.53 102.25
#